data_AF-A0A7K5DAN9-F1
#
_entry.id   AF-A0A7K5DAN9-F1
#
_cell.length_a   1.000
_cell.length_b   1.000
_cell.length_c   1.000
_cell.angle_alpha   90.00
_cell.angle_beta   90.00
_cell.angle_gamma   90.00
#
_symmetry.space_group_name_H-M   'P 1'
#
loop_
_entity.id
_entity.type
_entity.pdbx_description
1 polymer ?
#
loop_
_entity_poly.entity_id
_entity_poly.type
_entity_poly.pdbx_seq_one_letter_code
_entity_poly.pdbx_strand_id
1 'polypeptide(L)'
;KYTKFSVCYYWINSLGQKTPIYNRSENVPIPSGAENKTATMSYNHRIVLLEKTSSTGTYYCKVKWNDMQKVGKGVFVLARGTGYIDTSYGWEILVTLTVLLAALSITATALLLWKRKVLCPRRNQLNISRQKVETQLPSASPPSPPPVYD
;
A
#
# COMPACT_ATOMS: atom_id res chain seq x y z
N LYS A 1 -29.79 -4.29 -37.30
CA LYS A 1 -28.38 -4.36 -37.78
C LYS A 1 -27.40 -4.85 -36.71
N TYR A 2 -27.61 -4.57 -35.41
CA TYR A 2 -26.63 -4.83 -34.33
C TYR A 2 -26.84 -6.15 -33.56
N THR A 3 -27.85 -6.93 -33.91
CA THR A 3 -28.20 -8.17 -33.20
C THR A 3 -27.20 -9.29 -33.45
N LYS A 4 -26.57 -9.31 -34.63
CA LYS A 4 -25.53 -10.28 -35.01
C LYS A 4 -24.17 -9.60 -35.04
N PHE A 5 -23.23 -10.11 -34.26
CA PHE A 5 -21.88 -9.58 -34.20
C PHE A 5 -20.87 -10.66 -33.82
N SER A 6 -19.58 -10.40 -34.03
CA SER A 6 -18.50 -11.28 -33.62
C SER A 6 -17.54 -10.56 -32.68
N VAL A 7 -17.03 -11.28 -31.69
CA VAL A 7 -16.06 -10.82 -30.71
C VAL A 7 -14.79 -11.62 -30.90
N CYS A 8 -13.73 -10.94 -31.32
CA CYS A 8 -12.41 -11.50 -31.53
C CYS A 8 -11.44 -11.02 -30.43
N TYR A 9 -10.81 -11.97 -29.76
CA TYR A 9 -9.73 -11.75 -28.81
C TYR A 9 -8.40 -12.08 -29.46
N TYR A 10 -7.43 -11.19 -29.31
CA TYR A 10 -6.06 -11.36 -29.78
C TYR A 10 -5.12 -10.59 -28.88
N TRP A 11 -3.82 -10.89 -28.95
CA TRP A 11 -2.82 -10.09 -28.28
C TRP A 11 -1.72 -9.70 -29.25
N ILE A 12 -0.97 -8.66 -28.88
CA ILE A 12 0.17 -8.15 -29.63
C ILE A 12 1.39 -8.20 -28.70
N ASN A 13 2.45 -8.86 -29.15
CA ASN A 13 3.71 -8.97 -28.40
C ASN A 13 4.61 -7.73 -28.57
N SER A 14 5.75 -7.70 -27.88
CA SER A 14 6.73 -6.61 -27.99
C SER A 14 7.32 -6.44 -29.40
N LEU A 15 7.26 -7.47 -30.24
CA LEU A 15 7.68 -7.44 -31.64
C LEU A 15 6.55 -6.94 -32.57
N GLY A 16 5.39 -6.57 -32.04
CA GLY A 16 4.22 -6.18 -32.83
C GLY A 16 3.49 -7.35 -33.49
N GLN A 17 3.88 -8.59 -33.21
CA GLN A 17 3.23 -9.78 -33.75
C GLN A 17 1.86 -9.94 -33.12
N LYS A 18 0.84 -10.07 -33.99
CA LYS A 18 -0.54 -10.28 -33.58
C LYS A 18 -0.89 -11.77 -33.57
N THR A 19 -1.30 -12.26 -32.42
CA THR A 19 -1.69 -13.66 -32.22
C THR A 19 -3.18 -13.76 -31.88
N PRO A 20 -3.99 -14.48 -32.69
CA PRO A 20 -5.39 -14.71 -32.36
C PRO A 20 -5.50 -15.65 -31.15
N ILE A 21 -6.47 -15.38 -30.27
CA ILE A 21 -6.73 -16.18 -29.07
C ILE A 21 -8.02 -16.96 -29.25
N TYR A 22 -9.12 -16.23 -29.48
CA TYR A 22 -10.45 -16.81 -29.50
C TYR A 22 -11.39 -15.90 -30.31
N ASN A 23 -12.37 -16.52 -30.96
CA ASN A 23 -13.41 -15.81 -31.69
C ASN A 23 -14.77 -16.45 -31.40
N ARG A 24 -15.78 -15.62 -31.13
CA ARG A 24 -17.17 -16.04 -30.93
C ARG A 24 -18.11 -15.16 -31.71
N SER A 25 -19.19 -15.75 -32.19
CA SER A 25 -20.31 -15.04 -32.81
C SER A 25 -21.48 -15.00 -31.85
N GLU A 26 -22.15 -13.86 -31.78
CA GLU A 26 -23.30 -13.61 -30.93
C GLU A 26 -24.51 -13.24 -31.79
N ASN A 27 -25.69 -13.66 -31.32
CA ASN A 27 -26.97 -13.26 -31.89
C ASN A 27 -27.94 -12.94 -30.75
N VAL A 28 -28.25 -11.66 -30.57
CA VAL A 28 -29.08 -11.16 -29.47
C VAL A 28 -30.46 -10.76 -29.99
N PRO A 29 -31.55 -11.34 -29.46
CA PRO A 29 -32.90 -10.91 -29.81
C PRO A 29 -33.20 -9.53 -29.23
N ILE A 30 -33.96 -8.72 -29.98
CA ILE A 30 -34.48 -7.44 -29.49
C ILE A 30 -35.85 -7.71 -28.84
N PRO A 31 -36.07 -7.37 -27.55
CA PRO A 31 -37.37 -7.46 -26.93
C PRO A 31 -38.39 -6.55 -27.63
N SER A 32 -39.64 -7.01 -27.74
CA SER A 32 -40.73 -6.21 -28.30
C SER A 32 -40.89 -4.88 -27.54
N GLY A 33 -40.93 -3.76 -28.27
CA GLY A 33 -41.05 -2.40 -27.70
C GLY A 33 -39.73 -1.77 -27.24
N ALA A 34 -38.59 -2.41 -27.55
CA ALA A 34 -37.24 -1.92 -27.22
C ALA A 34 -36.38 -1.62 -28.47
N GLU A 35 -36.97 -1.59 -29.66
CA GLU A 35 -36.27 -1.51 -30.94
C GLU A 35 -35.40 -0.25 -31.10
N ASN A 36 -35.83 0.86 -30.49
CA ASN A 36 -35.15 2.16 -30.56
C ASN A 36 -34.43 2.53 -29.25
N LYS A 37 -34.25 1.56 -28.34
CA LYS A 37 -33.56 1.78 -27.07
C LYS A 37 -32.13 1.26 -27.14
N THR A 38 -31.24 1.91 -26.40
CA THR A 38 -29.87 1.44 -26.23
C THR A 38 -29.82 0.42 -25.10
N ALA A 39 -29.14 -0.71 -25.34
CA ALA A 39 -28.88 -1.73 -24.34
C ALA A 39 -27.37 -1.90 -24.15
N THR A 40 -26.98 -2.18 -22.90
CA THR A 40 -25.60 -2.52 -22.54
C THR A 40 -25.56 -3.96 -22.07
N MET A 41 -24.71 -4.78 -22.68
CA MET A 41 -24.51 -6.17 -22.30
C MET A 41 -23.04 -6.46 -22.07
N SER A 42 -22.75 -7.30 -21.09
CA SER A 42 -21.38 -7.68 -20.70
C SER A 42 -21.04 -9.05 -21.26
N TYR A 43 -19.95 -9.13 -22.02
CA TYR A 43 -19.45 -10.37 -22.61
C TYR A 43 -18.11 -10.72 -22.00
N ASN A 44 -18.14 -11.57 -20.98
CA ASN A 44 -16.92 -12.04 -20.33
C ASN A 44 -16.31 -13.19 -21.12
N HIS A 45 -14.98 -13.20 -21.22
CA HIS A 45 -14.21 -14.31 -21.74
C HIS A 45 -12.99 -14.54 -20.84
N ARG A 46 -12.87 -15.77 -20.33
CA ARG A 46 -11.68 -16.18 -19.57
C ARG A 46 -10.68 -16.76 -20.56
N ILE A 47 -9.55 -16.09 -20.69
CA ILE A 47 -8.45 -16.57 -21.52
C ILE A 47 -7.72 -17.66 -20.74
N VAL A 48 -7.70 -18.88 -21.27
CA VAL A 48 -6.88 -19.98 -20.75
C VAL A 48 -5.66 -20.07 -21.65
N LEU A 49 -4.49 -19.67 -21.15
CA LEU A 49 -3.25 -19.74 -21.92
C LEU A 49 -2.82 -21.20 -22.05
N LEU A 50 -2.94 -21.74 -23.26
CA LEU A 50 -2.49 -23.08 -23.60
C LEU A 50 -0.97 -23.03 -23.85
N GLU A 51 -0.22 -23.41 -22.82
CA GLU A 51 1.19 -23.79 -22.81
C GLU A 51 2.30 -22.73 -23.07
N LYS A 52 3.13 -22.60 -22.01
CA LYS A 52 4.59 -22.39 -21.94
C LYS A 52 5.31 -21.32 -22.78
N THR A 53 4.64 -20.50 -23.57
CA THR A 53 5.32 -19.46 -24.34
C THR A 53 4.82 -18.06 -23.98
N SER A 54 5.77 -17.13 -24.04
CA SER A 54 5.73 -15.73 -23.63
C SER A 54 4.49 -14.99 -24.16
N SER A 55 3.36 -15.17 -23.49
CA SER A 55 2.10 -14.49 -23.82
C SER A 55 2.06 -13.09 -23.19
N THR A 56 3.24 -12.48 -23.06
CA THR A 56 3.44 -11.13 -22.53
C THR A 56 3.18 -10.14 -23.64
N GLY A 57 2.22 -9.26 -23.44
CA GLY A 57 1.87 -8.26 -24.42
C GLY A 57 0.53 -7.61 -24.10
N THR A 58 0.00 -6.87 -25.06
CA THR A 58 -1.27 -6.17 -24.91
C THR A 58 -2.39 -6.97 -25.55
N TYR A 59 -3.38 -7.32 -24.74
CA TYR A 59 -4.55 -8.09 -25.12
C TYR A 59 -5.65 -7.15 -25.54
N TYR A 60 -6.28 -7.44 -26.67
CA TYR A 60 -7.34 -6.63 -27.25
C TYR A 60 -8.60 -7.45 -27.46
N CYS A 61 -9.73 -6.79 -27.22
CA CYS A 61 -11.04 -7.23 -27.66
C CYS A 61 -11.44 -6.39 -28.87
N LYS A 62 -11.82 -7.04 -29.98
CA LYS A 62 -12.38 -6.39 -31.16
C LYS A 62 -13.76 -6.96 -31.42
N VAL A 63 -14.73 -6.07 -31.56
CA VAL A 63 -16.10 -6.42 -31.92
C VAL A 63 -16.36 -5.97 -33.35
N LYS A 64 -16.95 -6.85 -34.16
CA LYS A 64 -17.33 -6.58 -35.56
C LYS A 64 -18.81 -6.87 -35.77
N TRP A 65 -19.52 -5.95 -36.42
CA TRP A 65 -20.92 -6.12 -36.80
C TRP A 65 -21.18 -5.40 -38.13
N ASN A 66 -21.58 -6.16 -39.14
CA ASN A 66 -21.67 -5.67 -40.53
C ASN A 66 -20.36 -4.97 -40.92
N ASP A 67 -20.44 -3.71 -41.39
CA ASP A 67 -19.33 -2.89 -41.87
C ASP A 67 -18.60 -2.12 -40.75
N MET A 68 -19.07 -2.25 -39.50
CA MET A 68 -18.50 -1.55 -38.36
C MET A 68 -17.61 -2.47 -37.53
N GLN A 69 -16.51 -1.90 -37.05
CA GLN A 69 -15.67 -2.55 -36.07
C GLN A 69 -15.23 -1.55 -34.99
N LYS A 70 -15.11 -2.05 -33.76
CA LYS A 70 -14.55 -1.32 -32.63
C LYS A 70 -13.53 -2.19 -31.92
N VAL A 71 -12.45 -1.57 -31.47
CA VAL A 71 -11.38 -2.21 -30.72
C VAL A 71 -11.32 -1.57 -29.34
N GLY A 72 -11.27 -2.39 -28.29
CA GLY A 72 -11.07 -1.90 -26.93
C GLY A 72 -9.66 -1.32 -26.75
N LYS A 73 -9.47 -0.55 -25.67
CA LYS A 73 -8.17 0.07 -25.34
C LYS A 73 -7.05 -0.95 -25.14
N GLY A 74 -7.43 -2.17 -24.77
CA GLY A 74 -6.54 -3.28 -24.48
C GLY A 74 -6.04 -3.29 -23.04
N VAL A 75 -5.43 -4.40 -22.65
CA VAL A 75 -4.87 -4.62 -21.31
C VAL A 75 -3.50 -5.25 -21.46
N PHE A 76 -2.48 -4.65 -20.87
CA PHE A 76 -1.15 -5.24 -20.84
C PHE A 76 -1.10 -6.37 -19.81
N VAL A 77 -0.62 -7.53 -20.23
CA VAL A 77 -0.44 -8.70 -19.37
C VAL A 77 1.02 -9.11 -19.43
N LEU A 78 1.63 -9.22 -18.25
CA LEU A 78 2.99 -9.73 -18.09
C LEU A 78 2.94 -11.20 -17.65
N ALA A 79 3.20 -12.11 -18.60
CA ALA A 79 3.28 -13.53 -18.31
C ALA A 79 4.66 -13.86 -17.71
N ARG A 80 4.67 -14.40 -16.48
CA ARG A 80 5.88 -14.89 -15.80
C ARG A 80 5.79 -16.40 -15.61
N GLY A 81 6.87 -17.12 -15.91
CA GLY A 81 6.90 -18.58 -15.76
C GLY A 81 6.76 -19.07 -14.31
N THR A 82 7.12 -18.22 -13.33
CA THR A 82 7.06 -18.52 -11.90
C THR A 82 5.77 -18.04 -11.21
N GLY A 83 4.80 -17.53 -11.97
CA GLY A 83 3.60 -16.90 -11.40
C GLY A 83 3.86 -15.51 -10.81
N TYR A 84 2.80 -14.89 -10.27
CA TYR A 84 2.89 -13.62 -9.53
C TYR A 84 3.24 -13.92 -8.07
N ILE A 85 4.41 -13.47 -7.62
CA ILE A 85 4.75 -13.44 -6.19
C ILE A 85 4.27 -12.11 -5.65
N ASP A 86 3.31 -12.15 -4.73
CA ASP A 86 2.86 -10.94 -4.05
C ASP A 86 4.01 -10.40 -3.19
N THR A 87 4.45 -9.18 -3.49
CA THR A 87 5.52 -8.51 -2.77
C THR A 87 5.11 -8.07 -1.37
N SER A 88 3.81 -8.11 -1.03
CA SER A 88 3.31 -7.77 0.32
C SER A 88 3.93 -8.65 1.41
N TYR A 89 4.18 -9.93 1.10
CA TYR A 89 4.66 -10.90 2.08
C TYR A 89 6.00 -10.51 2.73
N GLY A 90 6.91 -9.89 1.97
CA GLY A 90 8.19 -9.43 2.50
C GLY A 90 8.05 -8.29 3.51
N TRP A 91 7.10 -7.38 3.27
CA TRP A 91 6.84 -6.25 4.16
C TRP A 91 6.22 -6.71 5.49
N GLU A 92 5.26 -7.63 5.44
CA GLU A 92 4.61 -8.19 6.63
C GLU A 92 5.61 -8.93 7.53
N ILE A 93 6.54 -9.69 6.95
CA ILE A 93 7.60 -10.36 7.71
C ILE A 93 8.49 -9.34 8.44
N LEU A 94 8.93 -8.30 7.74
CA LEU A 94 9.81 -7.28 8.33
C LEU A 94 9.13 -6.53 9.48
N VAL A 95 7.86 -6.16 9.30
CA VAL A 95 7.06 -5.51 10.36
C VAL A 95 6.91 -6.45 11.56
N THR A 96 6.54 -7.71 11.32
CA THR A 96 6.34 -8.70 12.39
C THR A 96 7.62 -8.96 13.18
N LEU A 97 8.74 -9.13 12.48
CA LEU A 97 10.06 -9.33 13.11
C LEU A 97 10.46 -8.12 13.96
N THR A 98 10.24 -6.91 13.44
CA THR A 98 10.57 -5.66 14.15
C THR A 98 9.75 -5.52 15.43
N VAL A 99 8.44 -5.78 15.37
CA VAL A 99 7.54 -5.74 16.54
C VAL A 99 7.97 -6.77 17.59
N LEU A 100 8.29 -7.99 17.16
CA LEU A 100 8.75 -9.05 18.06
C LEU A 100 10.05 -8.67 18.77
N LEU A 101 11.04 -8.17 18.01
CA LEU A 101 12.33 -7.74 18.55
C LEU A 101 12.17 -6.56 19.52
N ALA A 102 11.30 -5.60 19.21
CA ALA A 102 11.00 -4.47 20.08
C ALA A 102 10.37 -4.94 21.41
N ALA A 103 9.38 -5.83 21.35
CA ALA A 103 8.73 -6.38 22.54
C ALA A 103 9.72 -7.15 23.44
N LEU A 104 10.58 -7.98 22.83
CA LEU A 104 11.62 -8.72 23.56
C LEU A 104 12.63 -7.78 24.21
N SER A 105 13.04 -6.72 23.50
CA SER A 105 13.99 -5.72 24.02
C SER A 105 13.43 -4.96 25.23
N ILE A 106 12.17 -4.52 25.15
CA ILE A 106 11.48 -3.84 26.26
C ILE A 106 11.34 -4.78 27.45
N THR A 107 10.91 -6.03 27.21
CA THR A 107 10.70 -7.03 28.27
C THR A 107 12.01 -7.37 28.97
N ALA A 108 13.09 -7.60 28.22
CA ALA A 108 14.42 -7.87 28.78
C ALA A 108 14.92 -6.69 29.62
N THR A 109 14.77 -5.46 29.13
CA THR A 109 15.18 -4.25 29.85
C THR A 109 14.39 -4.07 31.14
N ALA A 110 13.07 -4.29 31.11
CA ALA A 110 12.22 -4.22 32.30
C ALA A 110 12.61 -5.27 33.35
N LEU A 111 12.87 -6.52 32.93
CA LEU A 111 13.31 -7.61 33.81
C LEU A 111 14.68 -7.31 34.44
N LEU A 112 15.64 -6.76 33.68
CA LEU A 112 16.95 -6.37 34.19
C LEU A 112 16.84 -5.25 35.24
N LEU A 113 16.02 -4.22 34.99
CA LEU A 113 15.78 -3.15 35.95
C LEU A 113 15.07 -3.65 37.21
N TRP A 114 14.10 -4.55 37.05
CA TRP A 114 13.41 -5.19 38.17
C TRP A 114 14.39 -6.00 39.03
N LYS A 115 15.19 -6.89 38.41
CA LYS A 115 16.23 -7.67 39.09
C LYS A 115 17.22 -6.76 39.82
N ARG A 116 17.66 -5.66 39.20
CA ARG A 116 18.55 -4.68 39.83
C ARG A 116 17.94 -4.03 41.07
N LYS A 117 16.64 -3.69 41.05
CA LYS A 117 15.93 -3.14 42.21
C LYS A 117 15.79 -4.17 43.35
N VAL A 118 15.53 -5.43 43.02
CA VAL A 118 15.32 -6.50 44.02
C VAL A 118 16.63 -6.98 44.65
N LEU A 119 17.69 -7.15 43.85
CA LEU A 119 19.00 -7.65 44.32
C LEU A 119 19.88 -6.55 44.96
N CYS A 120 19.66 -5.27 44.62
CA CYS A 120 20.41 -4.13 45.17
C CYS A 120 19.47 -2.94 45.45
N PRO A 121 18.73 -2.93 46.58
CA PRO A 121 17.85 -1.82 46.95
C PRO A 121 18.60 -0.49 47.20
N ARG A 122 19.91 -0.56 47.42
CA ARG A 122 20.73 0.52 47.97
C ARG A 122 21.53 1.31 46.91
N ARG A 123 20.84 1.85 45.89
CA ARG A 123 21.44 2.91 45.04
C ARG A 123 20.46 3.96 44.50
N ASN A 124 19.27 4.09 45.12
CA ASN A 124 18.33 5.19 44.86
C ASN A 124 18.38 6.30 45.94
N GLN A 125 19.47 6.39 46.72
CA GLN A 125 19.70 7.42 47.75
C GLN A 125 20.96 8.24 47.43
N LEU A 126 21.13 8.66 46.17
CA LEU A 126 22.16 9.65 45.82
C LEU A 126 21.48 10.97 45.49
N ASN A 127 21.46 11.82 46.51
CA ASN A 127 21.45 13.29 46.46
C ASN A 127 20.16 13.98 45.98
N ILE A 128 19.08 13.84 46.76
CA ILE A 128 18.19 14.97 47.03
C ILE A 128 18.56 15.53 48.41
N SER A 129 19.85 15.80 48.64
CA SER A 129 20.21 16.83 49.60
C SER A 129 20.06 18.13 48.82
N ARG A 130 18.85 18.70 48.87
CA ARG A 130 18.65 20.11 48.53
C ARG A 130 19.60 20.86 49.44
N GLN A 131 20.73 21.26 48.88
CA GLN A 131 21.60 22.25 49.43
C GLN A 131 20.72 23.46 49.72
N LYS A 132 20.29 23.61 50.98
CA LYS A 132 19.79 24.87 51.50
C LYS A 132 21.01 25.77 51.55
N VAL A 133 21.39 26.33 50.39
CA VAL A 133 22.25 27.50 50.34
C VAL A 133 21.38 28.61 50.89
N GLU A 134 21.45 28.78 52.20
CA GLU A 134 21.05 30.01 52.86
C GLU A 134 22.01 31.09 52.35
N THR A 135 21.65 31.71 51.22
CA THR A 135 22.27 32.96 50.79
C THR A 135 21.88 34.00 51.83
N GLN A 136 22.65 34.12 52.91
CA GLN A 136 22.64 35.34 53.70
C GLN A 136 23.08 36.47 52.78
N LEU A 137 22.15 37.37 52.47
CA LEU A 137 22.50 38.66 51.87
C LEU A 137 23.39 39.43 52.86
N PRO A 138 24.38 40.20 52.36
CA PRO A 138 25.11 41.14 53.20
C PRO A 138 24.13 42.11 53.85
N SER A 139 24.27 42.31 55.16
CA SER A 139 23.53 43.33 55.91
C SER A 139 23.82 44.70 55.31
N ALA A 140 22.85 45.26 54.58
CA ALA A 140 22.91 46.63 54.09
C ALA A 140 22.57 47.57 55.25
N SER A 141 23.54 48.38 55.67
CA SER A 141 23.33 49.48 56.59
C SER A 141 22.33 50.48 55.99
N PRO A 142 21.46 51.12 56.80
CA PRO A 142 20.51 52.10 56.31
C PRO A 142 21.24 53.30 55.67
N PRO A 143 20.71 53.89 54.58
CA PRO A 143 21.33 55.04 53.93
C PRO A 143 21.36 56.25 54.87
N SER A 144 22.49 56.96 54.89
CA SER A 144 22.65 58.22 55.61
C SER A 144 21.68 59.28 55.06
N PRO A 145 21.07 60.13 55.92
CA PRO A 145 20.19 61.19 55.45
C PRO A 145 20.95 62.23 54.61
N PRO A 146 20.28 62.85 53.61
CA PRO A 146 20.93 63.81 52.72
C PRO A 146 21.35 65.09 53.48
N PRO A 147 22.43 65.76 53.04
CA PRO A 147 22.90 66.99 53.67
C PRO A 147 21.89 68.13 53.48
N VAL A 148 21.55 68.79 54.58
CA VAL A 148 20.84 70.08 54.59
C VAL A 148 21.90 71.17 54.43
N TYR A 149 21.73 72.04 53.44
CA TYR A 149 22.53 73.25 53.30
C TYR A 149 21.86 74.41 54.04
N ASP A 150 22.64 75.09 54.88
CA ASP A 150 22.66 76.56 55.09
C ASP A 150 24.05 76.94 55.59
#